data_AF-A0A355F1D1-F1
#
_entry.id   AF-A0A355F1D1-F1
#
_cell.length_a   1.000
_cell.length_b   1.000
_cell.length_c   1.000
_cell.angle_alpha   90.00
_cell.angle_beta   90.00
_cell.angle_gamma   90.00
#
_symmetry.space_group_name_H-M   'P 1'
#
loop_
_entity.id
_entity.type
_entity.pdbx_description
1 polymer ?
#
loop_
_entity_poly.entity_id
_entity_poly.type
_entity_poly.pdbx_seq_one_letter_code
_entity_poly.pdbx_strand_id
1 'polypeptide(L)'
;MNPRRISARLLLLLGALAAFACAKPEPPPPVPTVDTRGLVTSIRPGSTPGSGAVRVEGAPRPDVRYDKADVAVLASTRIVARTGLGDRPAVFADLELGDRVQVVFQGPVSKSRPVRAVAHQVVILEKVRGFAPEPPPQPIPNPVPEAATTDLAPAAAPPPAPPKPPRKVEQAIVLRDVRTGDQQVFDRVVFEFEGPKLPRYEVELVKQPAACASGAAVKVAGRAFLQVRLTPARAHNDAGAPTVATLQRTVRLPVIREIRETCDYEGVVIWVVGLAARKSHRVLELEEPARLVIDVER
;
A
#
# COMPACT_ATOMS: atom_id res chain seq x y z
N MET A 1 -19.16 56.46 -82.51
CA MET A 1 -19.82 57.28 -81.47
C MET A 1 -19.02 57.21 -80.18
N ASN A 2 -18.56 58.37 -79.70
CA ASN A 2 -18.05 58.64 -78.36
C ASN A 2 -19.25 58.69 -77.34
N PRO A 3 -19.12 58.89 -76.01
CA PRO A 3 -17.90 58.97 -75.17
C PRO A 3 -18.00 58.40 -73.70
N ARG A 4 -16.82 58.29 -73.05
CA ARG A 4 -16.43 58.67 -71.66
C ARG A 4 -17.26 58.29 -70.41
N ARG A 5 -16.53 57.82 -69.37
CA ARG A 5 -16.46 58.28 -67.93
C ARG A 5 -15.56 57.26 -67.17
N ILE A 6 -14.32 57.50 -66.76
CA ILE A 6 -13.75 58.32 -65.66
C ILE A 6 -14.44 58.15 -64.29
N SER A 7 -13.62 57.88 -63.25
CA SER A 7 -13.87 57.90 -61.78
C SER A 7 -14.32 56.56 -61.18
N ALA A 8 -13.88 56.09 -60.00
CA ALA A 8 -12.94 56.59 -58.99
C ALA A 8 -12.46 55.40 -58.12
N ARG A 9 -11.29 55.58 -57.50
CA ARG A 9 -10.74 54.73 -56.44
C ARG A 9 -11.74 54.55 -55.29
N LEU A 10 -11.92 53.34 -54.78
CA LEU A 10 -12.12 53.13 -53.35
C LEU A 10 -11.63 51.74 -52.93
N LEU A 11 -10.47 51.75 -52.28
CA LEU A 11 -9.87 50.64 -51.58
C LEU A 11 -10.75 50.36 -50.34
N LEU A 12 -11.46 49.23 -50.31
CA LEU A 12 -12.19 48.76 -49.13
C LEU A 12 -11.58 47.43 -48.69
N LEU A 13 -10.62 47.55 -47.79
CA LEU A 13 -10.12 46.48 -46.94
C LEU A 13 -11.27 46.02 -46.03
N LEU A 14 -11.97 44.94 -46.40
CA LEU A 14 -12.78 44.20 -45.44
C LEU A 14 -11.85 43.36 -44.58
N GLY A 15 -11.61 43.84 -43.36
CA GLY A 15 -10.94 43.09 -42.31
C GLY A 15 -11.76 41.87 -41.92
N ALA A 16 -11.21 40.68 -42.18
CA ALA A 16 -11.69 39.45 -41.57
C ALA A 16 -11.27 39.45 -40.09
N LEU A 17 -12.18 39.89 -39.23
CA LEU A 17 -12.03 39.77 -37.79
C LEU A 17 -12.22 38.29 -37.41
N ALA A 18 -11.13 37.53 -37.42
CA ALA A 18 -11.12 36.17 -36.90
C ALA A 18 -11.37 36.23 -35.39
N ALA A 19 -12.57 35.83 -34.98
CA ALA A 19 -12.87 35.55 -33.59
C ALA A 19 -11.99 34.37 -33.16
N PHE A 20 -10.83 34.66 -32.58
CA PHE A 20 -10.08 33.73 -31.76
C PHE A 20 -10.93 33.48 -30.50
N ALA A 21 -11.88 32.56 -30.62
CA ALA A 21 -12.41 31.88 -29.45
C ALA A 21 -11.20 31.23 -28.78
N CYS A 22 -10.81 31.76 -27.62
CA CYS A 22 -9.88 31.08 -26.72
C CYS A 22 -10.50 29.72 -26.40
N ALA A 23 -10.12 28.69 -27.17
CA ALA A 23 -10.34 27.32 -26.80
C ALA A 23 -9.60 27.15 -25.47
N LYS A 24 -10.37 27.16 -24.37
CA LYS A 24 -9.86 26.83 -23.04
C LYS A 24 -9.12 25.50 -23.19
N PRO A 25 -7.84 25.42 -22.80
CA PRO A 25 -7.09 24.17 -22.91
C PRO A 25 -7.92 23.06 -22.28
N GLU A 26 -8.26 22.05 -23.08
CA GLU A 26 -8.95 20.88 -22.56
C GLU A 26 -8.03 20.29 -21.49
N PRO A 27 -8.52 20.07 -20.26
CA PRO A 27 -7.69 19.52 -19.21
C PRO A 27 -7.08 18.21 -19.70
N PRO A 28 -5.79 17.96 -19.41
CA PRO A 28 -5.13 16.75 -19.85
C PRO A 28 -5.97 15.53 -19.43
N PRO A 29 -6.07 14.49 -20.28
CA PRO A 29 -6.85 13.32 -19.95
C PRO A 29 -6.40 12.80 -18.59
N PRO A 30 -7.34 12.43 -17.69
CA PRO A 30 -6.99 12.02 -16.34
C PRO A 30 -5.97 10.88 -16.42
N VAL A 31 -4.85 11.03 -15.71
CA VAL A 31 -3.85 9.98 -15.61
C VAL A 31 -4.56 8.77 -15.01
N PRO A 32 -4.58 7.61 -15.68
CA PRO A 32 -5.26 6.44 -15.14
C PRO A 32 -4.54 6.06 -13.84
N THR A 33 -5.25 6.23 -12.72
CA THR A 33 -4.84 5.87 -11.35
C THR A 33 -4.93 4.36 -11.09
N VAL A 34 -5.32 3.62 -12.12
CA VAL A 34 -5.72 2.22 -12.08
C VAL A 34 -5.21 1.54 -13.35
N ASP A 35 -4.57 0.38 -13.21
CA ASP A 35 -4.08 -0.34 -14.38
C ASP A 35 -5.18 -1.14 -15.07
N THR A 36 -6.07 -1.81 -14.32
CA THR A 36 -7.26 -2.47 -14.89
C THR A 36 -8.45 -2.45 -13.94
N ARG A 37 -9.65 -2.47 -14.52
CA ARG A 37 -10.92 -2.62 -13.79
C ARG A 37 -11.85 -3.50 -14.61
N GLY A 38 -12.41 -4.51 -13.98
CA GLY A 38 -13.23 -5.50 -14.68
C GLY A 38 -13.83 -6.55 -13.75
N LEU A 39 -14.46 -7.55 -14.35
CA LEU A 39 -14.96 -8.73 -13.65
C LEU A 39 -13.86 -9.78 -13.54
N VAL A 40 -13.85 -10.51 -12.44
CA VAL A 40 -13.01 -11.71 -12.29
C VAL A 40 -13.62 -12.84 -13.10
N THR A 41 -13.01 -13.25 -14.21
CA THR A 41 -13.54 -14.31 -15.10
C THR A 41 -12.85 -15.66 -14.92
N SER A 42 -11.71 -15.69 -14.23
CA SER A 42 -11.00 -16.92 -13.85
C SER A 42 -10.24 -16.68 -12.56
N ILE A 43 -10.22 -17.69 -11.69
CA ILE A 43 -9.37 -17.74 -10.49
C ILE A 43 -8.62 -19.07 -10.51
N ARG A 44 -7.30 -19.01 -10.34
CA ARG A 44 -6.44 -20.18 -10.20
C ARG A 44 -5.66 -20.04 -8.89
N PRO A 45 -5.95 -20.86 -7.87
CA PRO A 45 -5.15 -20.91 -6.66
C PRO A 45 -3.68 -21.23 -6.98
N GLY A 46 -2.77 -20.57 -6.29
CA GLY A 46 -1.33 -20.86 -6.36
C GLY A 46 -0.95 -21.97 -5.39
N SER A 47 0.30 -22.43 -5.47
CA SER A 47 0.84 -23.47 -4.59
C SER A 47 1.09 -22.98 -3.15
N THR A 48 1.11 -21.65 -2.94
CA THR A 48 1.28 -21.04 -1.62
C THR A 48 -0.07 -20.50 -1.13
N PRO A 49 -0.44 -20.74 0.15
CA PRO A 49 -1.67 -20.18 0.73
C PRO A 49 -1.77 -18.67 0.54
N GLY A 50 -2.95 -18.19 0.12
CA GLY A 50 -3.21 -16.76 -0.11
C GLY A 50 -2.62 -16.18 -1.40
N SER A 51 -2.09 -17.02 -2.30
CA SER A 51 -1.60 -16.60 -3.61
C SER A 51 -2.33 -17.31 -4.75
N GLY A 52 -2.24 -16.76 -5.96
CA GLY A 52 -2.80 -17.36 -7.16
C GLY A 52 -2.75 -16.44 -8.37
N ALA A 53 -3.54 -16.75 -9.38
CA ALA A 53 -3.70 -15.93 -10.57
C ALA A 53 -5.18 -15.66 -10.83
N VAL A 54 -5.49 -14.43 -11.21
CA VAL A 54 -6.85 -13.96 -11.49
C VAL A 54 -6.88 -13.37 -12.89
N ARG A 55 -7.87 -13.76 -13.69
CA ARG A 55 -8.16 -13.08 -14.95
C ARG A 55 -9.21 -12.00 -14.69
N VAL A 56 -8.88 -10.77 -15.06
CA VAL A 56 -9.76 -9.61 -14.96
C VAL A 56 -10.10 -9.14 -16.36
N GLU A 57 -11.39 -9.06 -16.67
CA GLU A 57 -11.90 -8.58 -17.96
C GLU A 57 -12.91 -7.46 -17.76
N GLY A 58 -12.65 -6.31 -18.37
CA GLY A 58 -13.54 -5.17 -18.43
C GLY A 58 -13.70 -4.67 -19.86
N ALA A 59 -14.64 -3.76 -20.05
CA ALA A 59 -14.71 -2.98 -21.29
C ALA A 59 -13.58 -1.93 -21.31
N PRO A 60 -13.05 -1.55 -22.49
CA PRO A 60 -12.14 -0.42 -22.61
C PRO A 60 -12.76 0.86 -22.03
N ARG A 61 -12.00 1.58 -21.21
CA ARG A 61 -12.43 2.85 -20.60
C ARG A 61 -11.26 3.83 -20.53
N PRO A 62 -11.51 5.14 -20.50
CA PRO A 62 -10.45 6.15 -20.43
C PRO A 62 -9.72 6.19 -19.07
N ASP A 63 -10.30 5.62 -18.01
CA ASP A 63 -9.75 5.65 -16.65
C ASP A 63 -8.89 4.43 -16.29
N VAL A 64 -8.72 3.49 -17.23
CA VAL A 64 -7.90 2.28 -17.04
C VAL A 64 -6.93 2.09 -18.18
N ARG A 65 -5.74 1.55 -17.89
CA ARG A 65 -4.71 1.31 -18.91
C ARG A 65 -4.98 0.06 -19.75
N TYR A 66 -5.59 -0.95 -19.13
CA TYR A 66 -5.83 -2.26 -19.74
C TYR A 66 -7.25 -2.74 -19.46
N ASP A 67 -7.91 -3.22 -20.50
CA ASP A 67 -9.24 -3.82 -20.47
C ASP A 67 -9.19 -5.30 -20.06
N LYS A 68 -8.10 -6.02 -20.38
CA LYS A 68 -7.95 -7.44 -20.06
C LYS A 68 -6.58 -7.80 -19.50
N ALA A 69 -6.53 -8.43 -18.32
CA ALA A 69 -5.29 -8.81 -17.66
C ALA A 69 -5.33 -10.19 -16.98
N ASP A 70 -4.24 -10.94 -17.10
CA ASP A 70 -3.88 -12.08 -16.26
C ASP A 70 -2.97 -11.58 -15.14
N VAL A 71 -3.50 -11.56 -13.92
CA VAL A 71 -2.89 -10.92 -12.77
C VAL A 71 -2.40 -11.97 -11.79
N ALA A 72 -1.10 -12.00 -11.53
CA ALA A 72 -0.52 -12.77 -10.45
C ALA A 72 -0.80 -12.06 -9.11
N VAL A 73 -1.53 -12.73 -8.23
CA VAL A 73 -1.79 -12.28 -6.86
C VAL A 73 -0.82 -13.02 -5.96
N LEU A 74 0.15 -12.30 -5.41
CA LEU A 74 1.13 -12.85 -4.51
C LEU A 74 0.63 -12.76 -3.07
N ALA A 75 1.25 -13.49 -2.15
CA ALA A 75 0.97 -13.34 -0.72
C ALA A 75 1.25 -11.92 -0.20
N SER A 76 2.05 -11.13 -0.94
CA SER A 76 2.31 -9.70 -0.65
C SER A 76 1.32 -8.74 -1.30
N THR A 77 0.41 -9.20 -2.15
CA THR A 77 -0.58 -8.35 -2.81
C THR A 77 -1.62 -7.88 -1.79
N ARG A 78 -1.86 -6.57 -1.73
CA ARG A 78 -2.91 -6.00 -0.87
C ARG A 78 -4.29 -6.28 -1.47
N ILE A 79 -5.19 -6.91 -0.74
CA ILE A 79 -6.57 -7.13 -1.18
C ILE A 79 -7.52 -6.43 -0.19
N VAL A 80 -8.41 -5.61 -0.72
CA VAL A 80 -9.42 -4.91 0.07
C VAL A 80 -10.78 -5.05 -0.59
N ALA A 81 -11.83 -4.97 0.22
CA ALA A 81 -13.21 -4.99 -0.22
C ALA A 81 -13.85 -3.63 0.09
N ARG A 82 -14.28 -2.92 -0.94
CA ARG A 82 -14.98 -1.65 -0.81
C ARG A 82 -16.45 -1.91 -0.53
N THR A 83 -16.91 -1.52 0.65
CA THR A 83 -18.30 -1.62 1.07
C THR A 83 -18.92 -0.22 1.14
N GLY A 84 -20.25 -0.14 1.28
CA GLY A 84 -20.93 1.15 1.53
C GLY A 84 -20.50 1.85 2.83
N LEU A 85 -19.85 1.14 3.74
CA LEU A 85 -19.33 1.65 5.02
C LEU A 85 -17.82 1.96 4.97
N GLY A 86 -17.15 1.72 3.84
CA GLY A 86 -15.70 1.91 3.66
C GLY A 86 -14.96 0.66 3.18
N ASP A 87 -13.64 0.76 3.08
CA ASP A 87 -12.77 -0.32 2.63
C ASP A 87 -12.43 -1.24 3.82
N ARG A 88 -12.68 -2.55 3.66
CA ARG A 88 -12.32 -3.59 4.64
C ARG A 88 -11.18 -4.47 4.10
N PRO A 89 -10.31 -5.02 4.96
CA PRO A 89 -9.37 -6.04 4.54
C PRO A 89 -10.07 -7.24 3.89
N ALA A 90 -9.43 -7.82 2.87
CA ALA A 90 -9.86 -9.04 2.22
C ALA A 90 -8.63 -9.92 1.92
N VAL A 91 -8.86 -11.21 1.67
CA VAL A 91 -7.84 -12.18 1.32
C VAL A 91 -8.10 -12.77 -0.07
N PHE A 92 -7.12 -13.52 -0.62
CA PHE A 92 -7.29 -14.12 -1.95
C PHE A 92 -8.48 -15.08 -2.00
N ALA A 93 -8.74 -15.80 -0.91
CA ALA A 93 -9.89 -16.68 -0.78
C ALA A 93 -11.23 -15.95 -0.80
N ASP A 94 -11.24 -14.64 -0.53
CA ASP A 94 -12.46 -13.86 -0.66
C ASP A 94 -12.76 -13.60 -2.13
N LEU A 95 -11.81 -13.59 -3.07
CA LEU A 95 -12.13 -13.29 -4.48
C LEU A 95 -13.04 -14.38 -5.07
N GLU A 96 -14.14 -13.96 -5.68
CA GLU A 96 -15.07 -14.85 -6.35
C GLU A 96 -15.14 -14.58 -7.85
N LEU A 97 -15.48 -15.63 -8.62
CA LEU A 97 -15.80 -15.47 -10.04
C LEU A 97 -16.99 -14.52 -10.19
N GLY A 98 -16.80 -13.52 -11.05
CA GLY A 98 -17.74 -12.46 -11.37
C GLY A 98 -17.62 -11.22 -10.47
N ASP A 99 -16.77 -11.23 -9.43
CA ASP A 99 -16.54 -10.02 -8.61
C ASP A 99 -16.03 -8.87 -9.49
N ARG A 100 -16.54 -7.67 -9.25
CA ARG A 100 -16.01 -6.47 -9.89
C ARG A 100 -14.80 -6.02 -9.10
N VAL A 101 -13.63 -5.97 -9.74
CA VAL A 101 -12.38 -5.60 -9.10
C VAL A 101 -11.68 -4.46 -9.83
N GLN A 102 -10.88 -3.73 -9.07
CA GLN A 102 -9.88 -2.80 -9.54
C GLN A 102 -8.50 -3.32 -9.17
N VAL A 103 -7.54 -3.23 -10.08
CA VAL A 103 -6.18 -3.71 -9.84
C VAL A 103 -5.15 -2.66 -10.21
N VAL A 104 -4.19 -2.49 -9.31
CA VAL A 104 -2.94 -1.75 -9.55
C VAL A 104 -1.82 -2.78 -9.69
N PHE A 105 -1.03 -2.65 -10.75
CA PHE A 105 0.08 -3.53 -11.07
C PHE A 105 1.37 -3.05 -10.43
N GLN A 106 2.28 -3.98 -10.20
CA GLN A 106 3.66 -3.71 -9.84
C GLN A 106 4.61 -4.37 -10.83
N GLY A 107 5.72 -3.68 -11.07
CA GLY A 107 6.81 -4.19 -11.91
C GLY A 107 6.43 -4.25 -13.41
N PRO A 108 7.17 -5.06 -14.19
CA PRO A 108 7.00 -5.12 -15.64
C PRO A 108 5.65 -5.74 -16.03
N VAL A 109 5.02 -5.15 -17.04
CA VAL A 109 3.75 -5.63 -17.63
C VAL A 109 4.03 -6.15 -19.03
N SER A 110 3.53 -7.34 -19.37
CA SER A 110 3.68 -7.90 -20.70
C SER A 110 2.87 -7.14 -21.75
N LYS A 111 3.38 -7.09 -22.99
CA LYS A 111 2.72 -6.42 -24.12
C LYS A 111 1.66 -7.30 -24.84
N SER A 112 1.42 -8.54 -24.37
CA SER A 112 0.40 -9.44 -24.92
C SER A 112 -1.02 -9.03 -24.51
N ARG A 113 -2.05 -9.54 -25.18
CA ARG A 113 -3.45 -9.48 -24.72
C ARG A 113 -3.98 -10.90 -24.44
N PRO A 114 -4.42 -11.21 -23.21
CA PRO A 114 -4.41 -10.35 -22.01
C PRO A 114 -2.98 -9.97 -21.58
N VAL A 115 -2.83 -8.80 -20.97
CA VAL A 115 -1.55 -8.40 -20.37
C VAL A 115 -1.26 -9.30 -19.18
N ARG A 116 0.00 -9.60 -18.94
CA ARG A 116 0.42 -10.34 -17.73
C ARG A 116 1.11 -9.36 -16.80
N ALA A 117 0.66 -9.33 -15.55
CA ALA A 117 1.19 -8.42 -14.53
C ALA A 117 1.14 -9.06 -13.14
N VAL A 118 1.89 -8.48 -12.20
CA VAL A 118 1.80 -8.81 -10.78
C VAL A 118 0.95 -7.74 -10.10
N ALA A 119 0.01 -8.12 -9.25
CA ALA A 119 -0.79 -7.16 -8.50
C ALA A 119 0.01 -6.56 -7.33
N HIS A 120 0.06 -5.23 -7.29
CA HIS A 120 0.36 -4.48 -6.09
C HIS A 120 -0.84 -4.50 -5.14
N GLN A 121 -2.01 -4.15 -5.69
CA GLN A 121 -3.27 -4.04 -4.95
C GLN A 121 -4.45 -4.52 -5.79
N VAL A 122 -5.40 -5.20 -5.15
CA VAL A 122 -6.70 -5.58 -5.67
C VAL A 122 -7.78 -4.98 -4.76
N VAL A 123 -8.73 -4.25 -5.33
CA VAL A 123 -9.90 -3.72 -4.63
C VAL A 123 -11.14 -4.41 -5.19
N ILE A 124 -11.85 -5.17 -4.37
CA ILE A 124 -13.16 -5.73 -4.67
C ILE A 124 -14.17 -4.62 -4.52
N LEU A 125 -14.70 -4.12 -5.64
CA LEU A 125 -15.67 -3.03 -5.69
C LEU A 125 -17.08 -3.55 -5.43
N GLU A 126 -17.43 -4.69 -6.01
CA GLU A 126 -18.75 -5.28 -5.92
C GLU A 126 -18.64 -6.81 -5.88
N LYS A 127 -19.40 -7.42 -4.98
CA LYS A 127 -19.55 -8.87 -4.85
C LYS A 127 -20.75 -9.36 -5.65
N VAL A 128 -20.59 -10.46 -6.38
CA VAL A 128 -21.73 -11.07 -7.12
C VAL A 128 -22.85 -11.53 -6.18
N ARG A 129 -22.51 -11.97 -4.96
CA ARG A 129 -23.47 -12.44 -3.95
C ARG A 129 -23.74 -11.41 -2.84
N GLY A 130 -23.27 -10.16 -3.00
CA GLY A 130 -23.18 -9.22 -1.88
C GLY A 130 -22.08 -9.61 -0.88
N PHE A 131 -21.67 -8.68 -0.01
CA PHE A 131 -20.77 -9.03 1.08
C PHE A 131 -21.51 -9.89 2.09
N ALA A 132 -21.11 -11.16 2.24
CA ALA A 132 -21.59 -11.97 3.35
C ALA A 132 -21.26 -11.23 4.68
N PRO A 133 -22.19 -11.20 5.65
CA PRO A 133 -21.89 -10.72 6.99
C PRO A 133 -20.73 -11.55 7.56
N GLU A 134 -19.83 -10.88 8.27
CA GLU A 134 -18.66 -11.47 8.91
C GLU A 134 -19.04 -12.76 9.67
N PRO A 135 -18.34 -13.89 9.45
CA PRO A 135 -18.61 -15.10 10.22
C PRO A 135 -18.36 -14.81 11.70
N PRO A 136 -19.22 -15.30 12.62
CA PRO A 136 -19.10 -14.99 14.04
C PRO A 136 -17.70 -15.38 14.56
N PRO A 137 -17.12 -14.58 15.48
CA PRO A 137 -15.80 -14.85 16.03
C PRO A 137 -15.77 -16.24 16.65
N GLN A 138 -14.95 -17.12 16.08
CA GLN A 138 -14.68 -18.44 16.63
C GLN A 138 -13.85 -18.25 17.92
N PRO A 139 -14.21 -18.88 19.05
CA PRO A 139 -13.46 -18.75 20.28
C PRO A 139 -12.01 -19.21 20.12
N ILE A 140 -11.06 -18.41 20.57
CA ILE A 140 -9.66 -18.84 20.72
C ILE A 140 -9.62 -19.90 21.83
N PRO A 141 -9.10 -21.12 21.60
CA PRO A 141 -8.97 -22.11 22.66
C PRO A 141 -7.93 -21.65 23.69
N ASN A 142 -8.38 -21.42 24.92
CA ASN A 142 -7.50 -21.13 26.06
C ASN A 142 -6.64 -22.36 26.41
N PRO A 143 -5.37 -22.17 26.81
CA PRO A 143 -4.56 -23.26 27.36
C PRO A 143 -5.14 -23.69 28.72
N VAL A 144 -5.33 -25.00 28.87
CA VAL A 144 -5.85 -25.65 30.09
C VAL A 144 -4.82 -25.55 31.22
N PRO A 145 -5.26 -25.16 32.43
CA PRO A 145 -4.77 -25.77 33.65
C PRO A 145 -5.90 -26.61 34.27
N GLU A 146 -5.48 -27.79 34.72
CA GLU A 146 -6.25 -28.83 35.37
C GLU A 146 -6.98 -28.36 36.65
N ALA A 147 -8.24 -28.79 36.76
CA ALA A 147 -9.10 -28.96 37.95
C ALA A 147 -9.26 -27.80 38.97
N ALA A 148 -10.50 -27.29 39.07
CA ALA A 148 -11.35 -27.47 40.26
C ALA A 148 -12.74 -26.86 40.02
N THR A 149 -13.77 -27.61 40.39
CA THR A 149 -15.20 -27.29 40.37
C THR A 149 -15.56 -26.20 41.39
N THR A 150 -16.38 -25.22 40.99
CA THR A 150 -17.52 -24.79 41.82
C THR A 150 -18.58 -24.07 40.98
N ASP A 151 -19.81 -24.51 41.20
CA ASP A 151 -21.07 -24.04 40.64
C ASP A 151 -21.41 -22.63 41.15
N LEU A 152 -21.78 -21.70 40.27
CA LEU A 152 -22.48 -20.44 40.58
C LEU A 152 -23.14 -19.90 39.30
N ALA A 153 -24.44 -19.62 39.39
CA ALA A 153 -25.35 -19.21 38.32
C ALA A 153 -24.90 -17.94 37.54
N PRO A 154 -25.33 -17.76 36.27
CA PRO A 154 -24.91 -16.62 35.46
C PRO A 154 -25.60 -15.32 35.92
N ALA A 155 -24.79 -14.35 36.35
CA ALA A 155 -25.20 -12.97 36.52
C ALA A 155 -25.46 -12.32 35.15
N ALA A 156 -26.55 -11.56 35.04
CA ALA A 156 -26.96 -10.86 33.84
C ALA A 156 -25.84 -9.95 33.29
N ALA A 157 -25.62 -9.99 31.97
CA ALA A 157 -24.64 -9.17 31.29
C ALA A 157 -24.99 -7.66 31.41
N PRO A 158 -24.00 -6.78 31.64
CA PRO A 158 -24.23 -5.34 31.65
C PRO A 158 -24.60 -4.82 30.25
N PRO A 159 -25.37 -3.72 30.15
CA PRO A 159 -25.79 -3.15 28.87
C PRO A 159 -24.58 -2.66 28.04
N PRO A 160 -24.73 -2.61 26.69
CA PRO A 160 -23.65 -2.20 25.80
C PRO A 160 -23.20 -0.76 26.10
N ALA A 161 -21.88 -0.57 26.18
CA ALA A 161 -21.29 0.74 26.40
C ALA A 161 -21.61 1.70 25.23
N PRO A 162 -21.77 3.00 25.50
CA PRO A 162 -22.04 3.99 24.46
C PRO A 162 -20.88 4.06 23.44
N PRO A 163 -21.16 4.46 22.18
CA PRO A 163 -20.15 4.57 21.14
C PRO A 163 -19.03 5.52 21.59
N LYS A 164 -17.78 5.03 21.52
CA LYS A 164 -16.61 5.86 21.81
C LYS A 164 -16.56 7.04 20.82
N PRO A 165 -16.25 8.26 21.28
CA PRO A 165 -16.12 9.41 20.40
C PRO A 165 -15.02 9.16 19.34
N PRO A 166 -15.12 9.78 18.15
CA PRO A 166 -14.13 9.61 17.10
C PRO A 166 -12.74 10.01 17.62
N ARG A 167 -11.79 9.07 17.54
CA ARG A 167 -10.41 9.31 17.95
C ARG A 167 -9.82 10.39 17.05
N LYS A 168 -9.31 11.47 17.64
CA LYS A 168 -8.53 12.49 16.91
C LYS A 168 -7.33 11.79 16.28
N VAL A 169 -7.31 11.66 14.95
CA VAL A 169 -6.20 11.04 14.23
C VAL A 169 -5.02 11.99 14.30
N GLU A 170 -4.03 11.67 15.13
CA GLU A 170 -2.77 12.39 15.16
C GLU A 170 -2.08 12.20 13.80
N GLN A 171 -1.62 13.29 13.18
CA GLN A 171 -1.03 13.25 11.85
C GLN A 171 0.21 12.34 11.87
N ALA A 172 0.22 11.32 11.01
CA ALA A 172 1.33 10.37 10.92
C ALA A 172 2.60 11.05 10.40
N ILE A 173 3.74 10.76 11.04
CA ILE A 173 5.04 11.29 10.65
C ILE A 173 5.55 10.52 9.42
N VAL A 174 5.99 11.24 8.39
CA VAL A 174 6.41 10.63 7.12
C VAL A 174 7.85 10.15 7.23
N LEU A 175 8.09 8.86 7.00
CA LEU A 175 9.42 8.29 6.83
C LEU A 175 9.93 8.63 5.42
N ARG A 176 11.08 9.30 5.32
CA ARG A 176 11.64 9.80 4.06
C ARG A 176 12.78 8.95 3.53
N ASP A 177 13.62 8.41 4.40
CA ASP A 177 14.76 7.61 3.96
C ASP A 177 15.15 6.54 4.98
N VAL A 178 15.71 5.44 4.48
CA VAL A 178 16.25 4.33 5.28
C VAL A 178 17.64 3.95 4.77
N ARG A 179 18.66 4.32 5.55
CA ARG A 179 20.07 4.12 5.19
C ARG A 179 20.73 3.09 6.07
N THR A 180 21.72 2.40 5.51
CA THR A 180 22.57 1.46 6.22
C THR A 180 24.02 1.79 5.91
N GLY A 181 24.91 1.71 6.91
CA GLY A 181 26.33 2.02 6.70
C GLY A 181 27.23 1.22 7.62
N ASP A 182 28.45 0.96 7.12
CA ASP A 182 29.53 0.38 7.90
C ASP A 182 30.18 1.46 8.78
N GLN A 183 30.39 1.17 10.07
CA GLN A 183 31.14 2.01 11.01
C GLN A 183 32.18 1.16 11.74
N GLN A 184 33.24 1.77 12.26
CA GLN A 184 34.41 1.04 12.77
C GLN A 184 34.10 -0.11 13.76
N VAL A 185 33.08 0.04 14.61
CA VAL A 185 32.75 -0.94 15.66
C VAL A 185 31.29 -1.40 15.66
N PHE A 186 30.47 -0.91 14.73
CA PHE A 186 29.06 -1.27 14.59
C PHE A 186 28.59 -1.09 13.14
N ASP A 187 27.51 -1.78 12.78
CA ASP A 187 26.74 -1.42 11.60
C ASP A 187 25.64 -0.45 12.01
N ARG A 188 25.35 0.54 11.17
CA ARG A 188 24.34 1.57 11.46
C ARG A 188 23.16 1.46 10.51
N VAL A 189 21.96 1.57 11.06
CA VAL A 189 20.71 1.84 10.32
C VAL A 189 20.21 3.23 10.71
N VAL A 190 19.75 4.02 9.73
CA VAL A 190 19.19 5.36 9.96
C VAL A 190 17.84 5.48 9.28
N PHE A 191 16.81 5.79 10.05
CA PHE A 191 15.49 6.18 9.58
C PHE A 191 15.38 7.70 9.64
N GLU A 192 15.25 8.37 8.50
CA GLU A 192 15.09 9.83 8.41
C GLU A 192 13.63 10.18 8.19
N PHE A 193 13.13 11.16 8.96
CA PHE A 193 11.74 11.57 8.95
C PHE A 193 11.56 12.98 8.37
N GLU A 194 10.36 13.25 7.88
CA GLU A 194 9.96 14.58 7.49
C GLU A 194 9.70 15.46 8.72
N GLY A 195 10.28 16.65 8.70
CA GLY A 195 10.14 17.62 9.78
C GLY A 195 11.01 17.28 11.00
N PRO A 196 10.79 17.98 12.13
CA PRO A 196 11.67 17.92 13.29
C PRO A 196 11.28 16.85 14.32
N LYS A 197 10.19 16.11 14.10
CA LYS A 197 9.63 15.18 15.09
C LYS A 197 9.93 13.73 14.74
N LEU A 198 10.18 12.92 15.76
CA LEU A 198 10.20 11.47 15.66
C LEU A 198 8.82 10.89 16.01
N PRO A 199 8.40 9.78 15.36
CA PRO A 199 7.31 8.97 15.86
C PRO A 199 7.74 8.24 17.13
N ARG A 200 6.77 7.71 17.90
CA ARG A 200 7.09 6.68 18.89
C ARG A 200 7.71 5.49 18.17
N TYR A 201 8.73 4.90 18.77
CA TYR A 201 9.38 3.73 18.22
C TYR A 201 9.53 2.62 19.25
N GLU A 202 9.53 1.39 18.76
CA GLU A 202 9.82 0.17 19.50
C GLU A 202 10.84 -0.65 18.69
N VAL A 203 11.97 -0.99 19.32
CA VAL A 203 13.05 -1.74 18.68
C VAL A 203 13.25 -3.04 19.44
N GLU A 204 12.93 -4.16 18.81
CA GLU A 204 12.87 -5.47 19.47
C GLU A 204 13.45 -6.58 18.61
N LEU A 205 14.10 -7.55 19.26
CA LEU A 205 14.49 -8.79 18.61
C LEU A 205 13.27 -9.73 18.55
N VAL A 206 12.89 -10.13 17.35
CA VAL A 206 11.77 -11.04 17.11
C VAL A 206 12.25 -12.40 16.61
N LYS A 207 11.50 -13.45 16.95
CA LYS A 207 11.80 -14.81 16.48
C LYS A 207 11.57 -14.97 14.98
N GLN A 208 10.51 -14.36 14.47
CA GLN A 208 10.11 -14.46 13.08
C GLN A 208 9.51 -13.13 12.62
N PRO A 209 9.98 -12.55 11.51
CA PRO A 209 9.36 -11.37 10.91
C PRO A 209 7.96 -11.73 10.39
N ALA A 210 7.01 -10.81 10.52
CA ALA A 210 5.65 -11.00 10.07
C ALA A 210 5.09 -9.74 9.40
N ALA A 211 4.21 -9.93 8.42
CA ALA A 211 3.46 -8.83 7.83
C ALA A 211 2.39 -8.35 8.82
N CYS A 212 2.25 -7.04 9.02
CA CYS A 212 1.42 -6.51 10.11
C CYS A 212 -0.09 -6.80 9.96
N ALA A 213 -0.60 -6.87 8.73
CA ALA A 213 -2.03 -7.07 8.50
C ALA A 213 -2.44 -8.55 8.57
N SER A 214 -1.60 -9.47 8.07
CA SER A 214 -1.92 -10.90 7.98
C SER A 214 -1.24 -11.77 9.04
N GLY A 215 -0.23 -11.25 9.73
CA GLY A 215 0.64 -12.05 10.61
C GLY A 215 1.52 -13.06 9.86
N ALA A 216 1.45 -13.12 8.53
CA ALA A 216 2.17 -14.09 7.73
C ALA A 216 3.68 -13.90 7.83
N ALA A 217 4.41 -15.01 7.89
CA ALA A 217 5.87 -15.03 7.93
C ALA A 217 6.47 -14.25 6.75
N VAL A 218 7.39 -13.33 7.05
CA VAL A 218 8.15 -12.60 6.03
C VAL A 218 9.58 -13.10 6.04
N LYS A 219 10.05 -13.59 4.89
CA LYS A 219 11.46 -14.01 4.75
C LYS A 219 12.35 -12.79 4.70
N VAL A 220 13.31 -12.72 5.62
CA VAL A 220 14.38 -11.71 5.66
C VAL A 220 15.70 -12.47 5.81
N ALA A 221 16.75 -12.09 5.08
CA ALA A 221 18.05 -12.73 5.17
C ALA A 221 18.71 -12.42 6.52
N GLY A 222 19.12 -13.47 7.23
CA GLY A 222 19.73 -13.35 8.55
C GLY A 222 19.44 -14.57 9.42
N ARG A 223 20.06 -14.59 10.60
CA ARG A 223 19.85 -15.59 11.66
C ARG A 223 19.20 -14.99 12.91
N ALA A 224 19.07 -13.66 12.97
CA ALA A 224 18.32 -12.92 13.98
C ALA A 224 17.64 -11.71 13.31
N PHE A 225 16.56 -11.22 13.90
CA PHE A 225 15.71 -10.19 13.29
C PHE A 225 15.43 -9.07 14.28
N LEU A 226 15.91 -7.87 13.98
CA LEU A 226 15.61 -6.67 14.76
C LEU A 226 14.46 -5.92 14.09
N GLN A 227 13.30 -5.91 14.73
CA GLN A 227 12.11 -5.21 14.30
C GLN A 227 12.12 -3.78 14.84
N VAL A 228 11.79 -2.82 13.97
CA VAL A 228 11.63 -1.41 14.27
C VAL A 228 10.21 -1.03 13.93
N ARG A 229 9.37 -0.81 14.94
CA ARG A 229 7.99 -0.35 14.79
C ARG A 229 7.93 1.15 15.07
N LEU A 230 7.22 1.90 14.22
CA LEU A 230 7.09 3.36 14.26
C LEU A 230 5.61 3.73 14.28
N THR A 231 5.16 4.59 15.21
CA THR A 231 3.75 4.99 15.37
C THR A 231 3.59 6.37 16.02
N PRO A 232 2.71 7.27 15.55
CA PRO A 232 2.06 7.24 14.25
C PRO A 232 3.06 7.60 13.13
N ALA A 233 3.23 6.73 12.14
CA ALA A 233 4.13 6.92 11.00
C ALA A 233 3.51 6.44 9.69
N ARG A 234 3.99 6.97 8.56
CA ARG A 234 3.64 6.52 7.19
C ARG A 234 4.86 6.52 6.29
N ALA A 235 4.95 5.57 5.36
CA ALA A 235 6.03 5.46 4.37
C ALA A 235 5.53 5.55 2.92
N HIS A 236 4.36 6.17 2.72
CA HIS A 236 3.73 6.43 1.43
C HIS A 236 3.15 7.85 1.37
N ASN A 237 3.04 8.43 0.17
CA ASN A 237 2.35 9.68 -0.09
C ASN A 237 0.83 9.48 -0.25
N ASP A 238 0.06 10.55 -0.46
CA ASP A 238 -1.41 10.46 -0.55
C ASP A 238 -1.91 9.70 -1.79
N ALA A 239 -1.06 9.57 -2.82
CA ALA A 239 -1.32 8.72 -3.97
C ALA A 239 -0.93 7.25 -3.75
N GLY A 240 -0.46 6.90 -2.54
CA GLY A 240 0.00 5.55 -2.18
C GLY A 240 1.40 5.20 -2.69
N ALA A 241 2.12 6.13 -3.32
CA ALA A 241 3.49 5.88 -3.76
C ALA A 241 4.45 5.89 -2.56
N PRO A 242 5.42 4.95 -2.49
CA PRO A 242 6.39 4.93 -1.40
C PRO A 242 7.17 6.24 -1.27
N THR A 243 7.39 6.69 -0.05
CA THR A 243 8.28 7.82 0.26
C THR A 243 9.72 7.37 0.47
N VAL A 244 9.94 6.08 0.74
CA VAL A 244 11.27 5.46 0.80
C VAL A 244 11.58 4.77 -0.53
N ALA A 245 12.76 5.02 -1.08
CA ALA A 245 13.13 4.56 -2.43
C ALA A 245 13.25 3.03 -2.57
N THR A 246 13.56 2.31 -1.49
CA THR A 246 13.80 0.87 -1.53
C THR A 246 13.24 0.19 -0.29
N LEU A 247 12.16 -0.58 -0.46
CA LEU A 247 11.46 -1.28 0.63
C LEU A 247 12.15 -2.56 1.07
N GLN A 248 13.10 -3.08 0.29
CA GLN A 248 13.88 -4.27 0.61
C GLN A 248 15.27 -4.17 0.00
N ARG A 249 16.31 -4.34 0.81
CA ARG A 249 17.70 -4.32 0.35
C ARG A 249 18.54 -5.33 1.10
N THR A 250 19.11 -6.29 0.38
CA THR A 250 20.24 -7.09 0.88
C THR A 250 21.49 -6.21 0.91
N VAL A 251 22.19 -6.21 2.05
CA VAL A 251 23.41 -5.42 2.26
C VAL A 251 24.56 -6.35 2.64
N ARG A 252 25.77 -5.96 2.31
CA ARG A 252 27.00 -6.71 2.60
C ARG A 252 27.80 -5.99 3.70
N LEU A 253 27.17 -5.80 4.85
CA LEU A 253 27.83 -5.23 6.03
C LEU A 253 28.35 -6.37 6.94
N PRO A 254 29.28 -6.08 7.87
CA PRO A 254 29.77 -7.08 8.82
C PRO A 254 28.67 -7.90 9.52
N VAL A 255 27.62 -7.24 10.01
CA VAL A 255 26.52 -7.85 10.79
C VAL A 255 25.20 -7.82 10.03
N ILE A 256 24.81 -6.68 9.47
CA ILE A 256 23.52 -6.53 8.79
C ILE A 256 23.58 -7.23 7.43
N ARG A 257 22.56 -8.03 7.14
CA ARG A 257 22.40 -8.80 5.90
C ARG A 257 21.29 -8.28 5.02
N GLU A 258 20.20 -7.81 5.61
CA GLU A 258 19.07 -7.26 4.87
C GLU A 258 18.32 -6.24 5.72
N ILE A 259 17.70 -5.27 5.04
CA ILE A 259 16.71 -4.39 5.62
C ILE A 259 15.44 -4.44 4.78
N ARG A 260 14.28 -4.58 5.41
CA ARG A 260 13.00 -4.79 4.73
C ARG A 260 11.82 -4.17 5.46
N GLU A 261 10.98 -3.44 4.76
CA GLU A 261 9.67 -3.01 5.25
C GLU A 261 8.69 -4.20 5.24
N THR A 262 7.96 -4.34 6.34
CA THR A 262 6.95 -5.38 6.55
C THR A 262 5.57 -4.81 6.86
N CYS A 263 5.48 -3.50 7.07
CA CYS A 263 4.24 -2.79 7.32
C CYS A 263 4.36 -1.30 6.97
N ASP A 264 3.31 -0.77 6.35
CA ASP A 264 2.97 0.65 6.26
C ASP A 264 1.44 0.75 6.18
N TYR A 265 0.80 0.79 7.35
CA TYR A 265 -0.66 0.72 7.48
C TYR A 265 -1.16 1.33 8.79
N GLU A 266 -2.28 2.06 8.75
CA GLU A 266 -2.97 2.64 9.93
C GLU A 266 -2.07 3.47 10.87
N GLY A 267 -1.09 4.18 10.29
CA GLY A 267 -0.14 4.95 11.09
C GLY A 267 0.95 4.07 11.72
N VAL A 268 1.12 2.83 11.27
CA VAL A 268 2.18 1.93 11.72
C VAL A 268 3.11 1.65 10.55
N VAL A 269 4.40 1.92 10.75
CA VAL A 269 5.46 1.47 9.84
C VAL A 269 6.34 0.47 10.58
N ILE A 270 6.63 -0.68 9.97
CA ILE A 270 7.51 -1.71 10.54
C ILE A 270 8.62 -2.06 9.56
N TRP A 271 9.85 -1.89 10.01
CA TRP A 271 11.04 -2.38 9.32
C TRP A 271 11.69 -3.52 10.09
N VAL A 272 12.27 -4.45 9.36
CA VAL A 272 13.01 -5.57 9.91
C VAL A 272 14.43 -5.55 9.36
N VAL A 273 15.39 -5.56 10.27
CA VAL A 273 16.83 -5.66 10.00
C VAL A 273 17.25 -7.10 10.25
N GLY A 274 17.61 -7.80 9.18
CA GLY A 274 18.17 -9.14 9.24
C GLY A 274 19.64 -9.11 9.61
N LEU A 275 20.01 -9.81 10.68
CA LEU A 275 21.35 -9.83 11.25
C LEU A 275 22.04 -11.18 11.02
N ALA A 276 23.35 -11.18 10.87
CA ALA A 276 24.15 -12.40 10.74
C ALA A 276 24.09 -13.29 12.00
N ALA A 277 23.92 -12.68 13.17
CA ALA A 277 23.73 -13.33 14.47
C ALA A 277 22.97 -12.36 15.41
N ARG A 278 22.49 -12.86 16.56
CA ARG A 278 21.94 -11.99 17.61
C ARG A 278 23.05 -11.11 18.15
N LYS A 279 22.83 -9.79 18.15
CA LYS A 279 23.77 -8.76 18.59
C LYS A 279 23.07 -7.72 19.44
N SER A 280 23.80 -7.10 20.35
CA SER A 280 23.31 -5.93 21.09
C SER A 280 23.21 -4.75 20.15
N HIS A 281 22.29 -3.83 20.48
CA HIS A 281 22.10 -2.61 19.72
C HIS A 281 21.89 -1.44 20.68
N ARG A 282 22.16 -0.23 20.20
CA ARG A 282 21.76 1.01 20.85
C ARG A 282 20.97 1.87 19.89
N VAL A 283 20.10 2.70 20.46
CA VAL A 283 19.28 3.65 19.71
C VAL A 283 19.75 5.07 20.03
N LEU A 284 19.84 5.91 19.01
CA LEU A 284 20.09 7.33 19.15
C LEU A 284 19.04 8.11 18.38
N GLU A 285 18.68 9.26 18.92
CA GLU A 285 17.82 10.24 18.26
C GLU A 285 18.68 11.42 17.83
N LEU A 286 18.60 11.79 16.55
CA LEU A 286 19.26 12.98 16.04
C LEU A 286 18.21 13.95 15.51
N GLU A 287 18.52 15.22 15.59
CA GLU A 287 17.69 16.30 15.07
C GLU A 287 18.29 16.84 13.75
N GLU A 288 17.51 17.68 13.06
CA GLU A 288 17.92 18.47 11.89
C GLU A 288 18.66 17.68 10.76
N PRO A 289 17.99 16.78 10.01
CA PRO A 289 16.61 16.32 10.14
C PRO A 289 16.43 15.26 11.23
N ALA A 290 15.18 15.08 11.69
CA ALA A 290 14.84 14.08 12.69
C ALA A 290 15.19 12.67 12.19
N ARG A 291 16.05 11.97 12.94
CA ARG A 291 16.54 10.64 12.58
C ARG A 291 16.54 9.71 13.78
N LEU A 292 15.99 8.52 13.58
CA LEU A 292 16.16 7.38 14.49
C LEU A 292 17.36 6.56 13.98
N VAL A 293 18.40 6.44 14.79
CA VAL A 293 19.63 5.75 14.47
C VAL A 293 19.75 4.49 15.33
N ILE A 294 20.04 3.37 14.69
CA ILE A 294 20.25 2.10 15.37
C ILE A 294 21.65 1.60 15.03
N ASP A 295 22.50 1.50 16.05
CA ASP A 295 23.85 0.93 15.94
C ASP A 295 23.81 -0.51 16.44
N VAL A 296 24.21 -1.46 15.61
CA VAL A 296 24.30 -2.89 15.93
C VAL A 296 25.77 -3.28 16.07
N GLU A 297 26.15 -3.78 17.24
CA GLU A 297 27.54 -4.14 17.53
C GLU A 297 28.06 -5.25 16.59
N ARG A 298 29.34 -5.17 16.23
CA ARG A 298 30.01 -6.18 15.40
C ARG A 298 30.18 -7.53 16.07
#